data_AF-A0A5C8JM30-F1
#
_entry.id   AF-A0A5C8JM30-F1
#
_cell.length_a   1.000
_cell.length_b   1.000
_cell.length_c   1.000
_cell.angle_alpha   90.00
_cell.angle_beta   90.00
_cell.angle_gamma   90.00
#
_symmetry.space_group_name_H-M   'P 1'
#
loop_
_entity.id
_entity.type
_entity.pdbx_description
1 polymer ?
#
loop_
_entity_poly.entity_id
_entity_poly.type
_entity_poly.pdbx_seq_one_letter_code
_entity_poly.pdbx_strand_id
1 'polypeptide(L)'
;MLLTISTTARPATDLGFLLHKHPDRVQRFGQSFGEATVFYPEAGEERCTAALLLDVDSVTLARSRGKNTPDFSLAQYVNDRPYAASSLLAVALADVFRTARAGRCHARPELAAAPLPLEIRLPALPCRGGPELAERLFAPLGWRVSARPVPLDEGFPEWGDSRYVRLELSGTVRLADALNHLYVLLPVLDDGKHYWIASDEIDKLVRAGEGWLYGHPERSLITRRYLGRRWALARTALARLAELGDEPEERLAPALAEEAPEGETAADEAAAAEAAARGAAGEDAPDAGAEVRGAAGEDAPDAAGAGAEVPGGKRVPLHARRRAAVLEVLEELGATSVIDLGCGQGELVGALLARPRFARVAGMDVSATALTIAARKLRLERMPDSKRARLTLFQGALTYTDGRLAGYDAAVLMEVVEHVDPPRLAALEQVVFGHAKPGHVVVTTPNVEYNPRYPFLTGLRHPDHRFEWTRAEFAAWTARVGERYGYRAELRPVGEEDPELGPPTQMGVFTRDQRS
;
A
#
# COMPACT_ATOMS: atom_id res chain seq x y z
N MET A 1 3.93 -1.41 23.43
CA MET A 1 3.39 -0.09 23.00
C MET A 1 2.32 0.40 23.97
N LEU A 2 2.21 1.71 24.20
CA LEU A 2 1.23 2.32 25.11
C LEU A 2 0.42 3.43 24.43
N LEU A 3 -0.89 3.42 24.64
CA LEU A 3 -1.82 4.52 24.38
C LEU A 3 -2.58 4.81 25.67
N THR A 4 -2.69 6.08 26.06
CA THR A 4 -3.59 6.49 27.14
C THR A 4 -4.65 7.46 26.63
N ILE A 5 -5.88 7.31 27.11
CA ILE A 5 -7.02 8.18 26.82
C ILE A 5 -7.54 8.67 28.18
N SER A 6 -7.55 9.98 28.39
CA SER A 6 -8.00 10.60 29.62
C SER A 6 -9.15 11.55 29.35
N THR A 7 -10.03 11.72 30.32
CA THR A 7 -11.08 12.76 30.28
C THR A 7 -11.30 13.36 31.66
N THR A 8 -11.82 14.58 31.66
CA THR A 8 -12.29 15.31 32.85
C THR A 8 -13.79 15.63 32.77
N ALA A 9 -14.52 15.04 31.81
CA ALA A 9 -15.97 15.11 31.77
C ALA A 9 -16.54 14.47 33.03
N ARG A 10 -17.49 15.09 33.74
CA ARG A 10 -17.96 14.59 35.03
C ARG A 10 -19.25 13.76 34.90
N PRO A 11 -19.32 12.57 35.54
CA PRO A 11 -18.23 11.90 36.27
C PRO A 11 -17.22 11.28 35.31
N ALA A 12 -15.92 11.47 35.54
CA ALA A 12 -14.89 11.02 34.58
C ALA A 12 -14.82 9.51 34.44
N THR A 13 -15.25 8.77 35.47
CA THR A 13 -15.41 7.32 35.44
C THR A 13 -16.38 6.83 34.37
N ASP A 14 -17.26 7.69 33.83
CA ASP A 14 -18.12 7.32 32.69
C ASP A 14 -17.33 6.96 31.43
N LEU A 15 -16.04 7.32 31.35
CA LEU A 15 -15.11 6.80 30.34
C LEU A 15 -15.09 5.26 30.28
N GLY A 16 -15.31 4.59 31.42
CA GLY A 16 -15.44 3.13 31.49
C GLY A 16 -16.64 2.59 30.70
N PHE A 17 -17.80 3.23 30.85
CA PHE A 17 -19.01 2.88 30.08
C PHE A 17 -18.82 3.16 28.59
N LEU A 18 -18.20 4.29 28.26
CA LEU A 18 -17.98 4.70 26.86
C LEU A 18 -17.00 3.77 26.13
N LEU A 19 -15.94 3.31 26.80
CA LEU A 19 -14.98 2.34 26.24
C LEU A 19 -15.44 0.89 26.34
N HIS A 20 -16.54 0.62 27.06
CA HIS A 20 -17.02 -0.71 27.40
C HIS A 20 -15.94 -1.53 28.13
N LYS A 21 -15.25 -0.88 29.08
CA LYS A 21 -14.19 -1.47 29.91
C LYS A 21 -14.36 -0.96 31.34
N HIS A 22 -14.57 -1.88 32.27
CA HIS A 22 -14.80 -1.53 33.67
C HIS A 22 -13.49 -1.04 34.32
N PRO A 23 -13.46 0.12 35.00
CA PRO A 23 -12.24 0.66 35.62
C PRO A 23 -11.53 -0.30 36.58
N ASP A 24 -12.29 -1.02 37.40
CA ASP A 24 -11.75 -1.99 38.37
C ASP A 24 -11.29 -3.33 37.76
N ARG A 25 -11.35 -3.49 36.44
CA ARG A 25 -10.97 -4.75 35.76
C ARG A 25 -9.84 -4.53 34.78
N VAL A 26 -8.74 -5.23 35.01
CA VAL A 26 -7.71 -5.43 34.00
C VAL A 26 -8.21 -6.48 33.01
N GLN A 27 -8.30 -6.14 31.73
CA GLN A 27 -8.83 -7.01 30.68
C GLN A 27 -7.75 -7.28 29.63
N ARG A 28 -7.62 -8.54 29.20
CA ARG A 28 -6.63 -8.98 28.23
C ARG A 28 -7.31 -9.54 26.99
N PHE A 29 -6.76 -9.22 25.82
CA PHE A 29 -7.30 -9.57 24.51
C PHE A 29 -6.17 -10.14 23.65
N GLY A 30 -6.32 -11.40 23.24
CA GLY A 30 -5.37 -12.03 22.32
C GLY A 30 -5.38 -11.36 20.96
N GLN A 31 -4.20 -11.12 20.40
CA GLN A 31 -3.98 -10.58 19.06
C GLN A 31 -3.13 -11.56 18.26
N SER A 32 -3.21 -11.54 16.93
CA SER A 32 -2.39 -12.42 16.08
C SER A 32 -0.88 -12.18 16.20
N PHE A 33 -0.49 -11.08 16.83
CA PHE A 33 0.89 -10.62 17.04
C PHE A 33 1.25 -10.38 18.51
N GLY A 34 0.41 -10.81 19.47
CA GLY A 34 0.68 -10.63 20.89
C GLY A 34 -0.58 -10.49 21.75
N GLU A 35 -0.54 -9.65 22.78
CA GLU A 35 -1.65 -9.43 23.71
C GLU A 35 -1.89 -7.93 23.94
N ALA A 36 -3.15 -7.51 23.87
CA ALA A 36 -3.57 -6.17 24.25
C ALA A 36 -4.21 -6.19 25.65
N THR A 37 -3.71 -5.38 26.56
CA THR A 37 -4.24 -5.21 27.91
C THR A 37 -4.87 -3.83 28.07
N VAL A 38 -6.11 -3.79 28.59
CA VAL A 38 -6.76 -2.55 29.03
C VAL A 38 -6.81 -2.50 30.55
N PHE A 39 -6.40 -1.37 31.11
CA PHE A 39 -6.50 -1.07 32.53
C PHE A 39 -6.64 0.44 32.75
N TYR A 40 -7.01 0.83 33.96
CA TYR A 40 -7.23 2.24 34.32
C TYR A 40 -6.20 2.66 35.37
N PRO A 41 -5.10 3.32 34.99
CA PRO A 41 -4.13 3.84 35.96
C PRO A 41 -4.73 4.92 36.88
N GLU A 42 -5.83 5.56 36.47
CA GLU A 42 -6.55 6.56 37.25
C GLU A 42 -8.04 6.47 36.95
N ALA A 43 -8.88 6.40 37.97
CA ALA A 43 -10.34 6.36 37.84
C ALA A 43 -11.00 7.11 39.00
N GLY A 44 -11.03 8.45 38.91
CA GLY A 44 -11.71 9.32 39.85
C GLY A 44 -12.87 10.08 39.20
N GLU A 45 -13.64 10.81 40.00
CA GLU A 45 -14.75 11.64 39.49
C GLU A 45 -14.26 12.82 38.66
N GLU A 46 -13.10 13.37 39.01
CA GLU A 46 -12.47 14.55 38.39
C GLU A 46 -11.70 14.20 37.11
N ARG A 47 -11.06 13.03 37.10
CA ARG A 47 -10.21 12.56 36.01
C ARG A 47 -10.22 11.05 35.96
N CYS A 48 -10.34 10.52 34.75
CA CYS A 48 -10.25 9.09 34.48
C CYS A 48 -9.35 8.88 33.28
N THR A 49 -8.42 7.94 33.39
CA THR A 49 -7.44 7.60 32.37
C THR A 49 -7.53 6.10 32.09
N ALA A 50 -7.88 5.74 30.86
CA ALA A 50 -7.77 4.38 30.34
C ALA A 50 -6.42 4.20 29.63
N ALA A 51 -5.79 3.04 29.80
CA ALA A 51 -4.57 2.66 29.11
C ALA A 51 -4.82 1.42 28.24
N LEU A 52 -4.36 1.47 26.98
CA LEU A 52 -4.23 0.32 26.09
C LEU A 52 -2.74 0.01 25.94
N LEU A 53 -2.31 -1.09 26.56
CA LEU A 53 -0.95 -1.59 26.46
C LEU A 53 -0.94 -2.79 25.50
N LEU A 54 -0.20 -2.68 24.41
CA LEU A 54 0.00 -3.78 23.47
C LEU A 54 1.39 -4.38 23.69
N ASP A 55 1.43 -5.63 24.12
CA ASP A 55 2.62 -6.45 24.21
C ASP A 55 2.71 -7.31 22.94
N VAL A 56 3.82 -7.21 22.21
CA VAL A 56 4.00 -7.88 20.92
C VAL A 56 5.00 -9.00 21.09
N ASP A 57 4.59 -10.20 20.69
CA ASP A 57 5.50 -11.34 20.62
C ASP A 57 6.34 -11.22 19.34
N SER A 58 7.55 -10.68 19.49
CA SER A 58 8.51 -10.49 18.39
C SER A 58 8.90 -11.81 17.71
N VAL A 59 8.91 -12.93 18.45
CA VAL A 59 9.28 -14.24 17.93
C VAL A 59 8.15 -14.80 17.06
N THR A 60 6.92 -14.74 17.53
CA THR A 60 5.74 -15.16 16.76
C THR A 60 5.52 -14.25 15.54
N LEU A 61 5.77 -12.94 15.69
CA LEU A 61 5.70 -12.00 14.58
C LEU A 61 6.76 -12.28 13.50
N ALA A 62 7.98 -12.69 13.88
CA ALA A 62 9.02 -13.12 12.94
C ALA A 62 8.65 -14.44 12.24
N ARG A 63 8.12 -15.42 12.99
CA ARG A 63 7.77 -16.78 12.50
C ARG A 63 6.49 -16.85 11.67
N SER A 64 5.57 -15.89 11.81
CA SER A 64 4.34 -15.82 11.02
C SER A 64 4.56 -15.34 9.58
N ARG A 65 5.78 -14.90 9.23
CA ARG A 65 6.21 -14.76 7.83
C ARG A 65 6.43 -16.14 7.23
N GLY A 66 5.75 -16.43 6.12
CA GLY A 66 5.76 -17.76 5.49
C GLY A 66 7.18 -18.29 5.23
N LYS A 67 7.32 -19.63 5.26
CA LYS A 67 8.55 -20.45 5.10
C LYS A 67 9.43 -20.15 3.87
N ASN A 68 9.07 -19.20 3.02
CA ASN A 68 9.78 -18.82 1.79
C ASN A 68 10.37 -17.39 1.86
N THR A 69 10.47 -16.79 3.04
CA THR A 69 11.22 -15.54 3.25
C THR A 69 12.66 -15.91 3.63
N PRO A 70 13.72 -15.38 3.01
CA PRO A 70 15.09 -15.75 3.39
C PRO A 70 15.33 -15.43 4.88
N ASP A 71 15.72 -16.47 5.62
CA ASP A 71 15.70 -16.60 7.09
C ASP A 71 16.74 -15.77 7.87
N PHE A 72 17.44 -14.80 7.24
CA PHE A 72 18.69 -14.29 7.81
C PHE A 72 18.87 -12.76 7.73
N SER A 73 17.89 -12.00 8.23
CA SER A 73 18.10 -10.58 8.53
C SER A 73 17.91 -10.34 10.03
N LEU A 74 18.97 -9.88 10.72
CA LEU A 74 18.93 -9.51 12.14
C LEU A 74 17.77 -8.53 12.45
N ALA A 75 17.42 -7.68 11.48
CA ALA A 75 16.32 -6.73 11.59
C ALA A 75 14.93 -7.39 11.71
N GLN A 76 14.80 -8.70 11.46
CA GLN A 76 13.56 -9.44 11.71
C GLN A 76 13.37 -9.77 13.20
N TYR A 77 14.47 -9.96 13.93
CA TYR A 77 14.46 -10.31 15.35
C TYR A 77 14.67 -9.09 16.26
N VAL A 78 15.52 -8.16 15.83
CA VAL A 78 15.79 -6.90 16.53
C VAL A 78 15.21 -5.75 15.71
N ASN A 79 14.02 -5.31 16.10
CA ASN A 79 13.36 -4.15 15.52
C ASN A 79 12.49 -3.45 16.56
N ASP A 80 12.04 -2.26 16.18
CA ASP A 80 11.24 -1.35 16.99
C ASP A 80 9.76 -1.71 17.06
N ARG A 81 9.28 -2.66 16.24
CA ARG A 81 7.84 -2.95 16.07
C ARG A 81 7.13 -3.32 17.37
N PRO A 82 7.74 -4.01 18.35
CA PRO A 82 7.10 -4.27 19.64
C PRO A 82 6.88 -3.02 20.50
N TYR A 83 7.66 -1.97 20.26
CA TYR A 83 7.77 -0.81 21.14
C TYR A 83 7.10 0.44 20.56
N ALA A 84 7.09 0.56 19.23
CA ALA A 84 6.62 1.73 18.50
C ALA A 84 5.11 1.68 18.21
N ALA A 85 4.36 2.71 18.63
CA ALA A 85 2.91 2.88 18.48
C ALA A 85 2.49 3.01 16.99
N SER A 86 2.52 1.88 16.30
CA SER A 86 2.43 1.76 14.85
C SER A 86 1.07 1.22 14.39
N SER A 87 1.01 0.74 13.15
CA SER A 87 -0.14 0.05 12.56
C SER A 87 -0.70 -1.08 13.44
N LEU A 88 0.13 -1.78 14.23
CA LEU A 88 -0.30 -2.85 15.14
C LEU A 88 -1.19 -2.33 16.27
N LEU A 89 -0.86 -1.14 16.81
CA LEU A 89 -1.67 -0.51 17.84
C LEU A 89 -3.04 -0.07 17.31
N ALA A 90 -3.09 0.40 16.05
CA ALA A 90 -4.36 0.73 15.39
C ALA A 90 -5.26 -0.50 15.24
N VAL A 91 -4.70 -1.66 14.90
CA VAL A 91 -5.44 -2.94 14.84
C VAL A 91 -5.96 -3.35 16.22
N ALA A 92 -5.12 -3.33 17.24
CA ALA A 92 -5.52 -3.65 18.61
C ALA A 92 -6.61 -2.68 19.11
N LEU A 93 -6.48 -1.38 18.85
CA LEU A 93 -7.48 -0.36 19.17
C LEU A 93 -8.82 -0.64 18.48
N ALA A 94 -8.79 -1.03 17.19
CA ALA A 94 -9.99 -1.32 16.43
C ALA A 94 -10.77 -2.52 16.96
N ASP A 95 -10.05 -3.54 17.43
CA ASP A 95 -10.63 -4.75 18.00
C ASP A 95 -11.15 -4.52 19.42
N VAL A 96 -10.30 -3.98 20.30
CA VAL A 96 -10.60 -3.81 21.74
C VAL A 96 -11.69 -2.76 22.00
N PHE A 97 -11.71 -1.68 21.21
CA PHE A 97 -12.66 -0.57 21.35
C PHE A 97 -13.71 -0.52 20.22
N ARG A 98 -14.03 -1.68 19.63
CA ARG A 98 -14.96 -1.81 18.49
C ARG A 98 -16.31 -1.10 18.73
N THR A 99 -16.94 -1.30 19.88
CA THR A 99 -18.26 -0.72 20.19
C THR A 99 -18.17 0.80 20.39
N ALA A 100 -17.14 1.27 21.10
CA ALA A 100 -16.90 2.68 21.33
C ALA A 100 -16.63 3.44 20.02
N ARG A 101 -15.85 2.86 19.10
CA ARG A 101 -15.59 3.39 17.76
C ARG A 101 -16.83 3.55 16.90
N ALA A 102 -17.84 2.71 17.13
CA ALA A 102 -19.13 2.83 16.45
C ALA A 102 -20.05 3.88 17.08
N GLY A 103 -19.60 4.59 18.12
CA GLY A 103 -20.40 5.62 18.80
C GLY A 103 -21.56 5.08 19.62
N ARG A 104 -21.54 3.78 19.98
CA ARG A 104 -22.63 3.14 20.72
C ARG A 104 -22.32 3.01 22.21
N CYS A 105 -23.22 3.48 23.06
CA CYS A 105 -23.21 3.20 24.50
C CYS A 105 -24.64 3.22 25.05
N HIS A 106 -25.22 2.05 25.34
CA HIS A 106 -26.59 1.97 25.87
C HIS A 106 -26.72 2.55 27.29
N ALA A 107 -25.67 2.45 28.11
CA ALA A 107 -25.66 2.96 29.48
C ALA A 107 -25.57 4.49 29.55
N ARG A 108 -24.96 5.12 28.53
CA ARG A 108 -24.70 6.58 28.44
C ARG A 108 -24.82 7.07 26.98
N PRO A 109 -26.01 7.02 26.37
CA PRO A 109 -26.19 7.36 24.95
C PRO A 109 -25.89 8.83 24.67
N GLU A 110 -26.32 9.74 25.55
CA GLU A 110 -26.08 11.17 25.41
C GLU A 110 -24.59 11.52 25.46
N LEU A 111 -23.83 10.93 26.40
CA LEU A 111 -22.38 11.15 26.49
C LEU A 111 -21.61 10.55 25.31
N ALA A 112 -22.07 9.43 24.74
CA ALA A 112 -21.45 8.87 23.54
C ALA A 112 -21.69 9.72 22.28
N ALA A 113 -22.80 10.45 22.24
CA ALA A 113 -23.10 11.40 21.17
C ALA A 113 -22.40 12.76 21.37
N ALA A 114 -22.16 13.18 22.61
CA ALA A 114 -21.58 14.47 22.93
C ALA A 114 -20.05 14.52 22.76
N PRO A 115 -19.48 15.69 22.42
CA PRO A 115 -18.04 15.90 22.47
C PRO A 115 -17.55 15.98 23.92
N LEU A 116 -16.40 15.38 24.20
CA LEU A 116 -15.80 15.28 25.52
C LEU A 116 -14.42 15.95 25.53
N PRO A 117 -14.01 16.60 26.64
CA PRO A 117 -12.62 16.98 26.84
C PRO A 117 -11.77 15.72 26.94
N LEU A 118 -10.97 15.45 25.90
CA LEU A 118 -10.12 14.27 25.79
C LEU A 118 -8.65 14.68 25.77
N GLU A 119 -7.84 13.87 26.44
CA GLU A 119 -6.38 13.93 26.39
C GLU A 119 -5.84 12.56 25.98
N ILE A 120 -5.12 12.51 24.87
CA ILE A 120 -4.51 11.30 24.33
C ILE A 120 -2.99 11.42 24.41
N ARG A 121 -2.31 10.36 24.87
CA ARG A 121 -0.84 10.31 24.89
C ARG A 121 -0.31 9.03 24.27
N LEU A 122 0.72 9.20 23.43
CA LEU A 122 1.46 8.16 22.72
C LEU A 122 2.96 8.43 22.92
N PRO A 123 3.64 7.70 23.84
CA PRO A 123 5.02 8.01 24.20
C PRO A 123 6.04 7.81 23.09
N ALA A 124 5.78 6.88 22.17
CA ALA A 124 6.70 6.49 21.10
C ALA A 124 5.93 6.20 19.80
N LEU A 125 5.62 7.24 19.04
CA LEU A 125 4.93 7.15 17.76
C LEU A 125 5.92 7.32 16.60
N PRO A 126 6.10 6.34 15.71
CA PRO A 126 6.88 6.56 14.49
C PRO A 126 6.17 7.60 13.63
N CYS A 127 6.89 8.66 13.26
CA CYS A 127 6.35 9.77 12.47
C CYS A 127 7.28 10.09 11.29
N ARG A 128 7.07 9.39 10.17
CA ARG A 128 7.81 9.62 8.93
C ARG A 128 7.28 10.88 8.25
N GLY A 129 7.91 12.00 8.57
CA GLY A 129 7.47 13.34 8.18
C GLY A 129 7.65 14.37 9.29
N GLY A 130 8.15 13.96 10.45
CA GLY A 130 8.48 14.86 11.55
C GLY A 130 7.27 15.31 12.38
N PRO A 131 7.50 16.04 13.47
CA PRO A 131 6.45 16.60 14.32
C PRO A 131 5.40 17.42 13.56
N GLU A 132 5.81 18.14 12.52
CA GLU A 132 4.97 19.02 11.71
C GLU A 132 3.89 18.24 10.94
N LEU A 133 4.18 17.00 10.57
CA LEU A 133 3.19 16.13 9.95
C LEU A 133 2.08 15.75 10.95
N ALA A 134 2.43 15.48 12.21
CA ALA A 134 1.43 15.16 13.23
C ALA A 134 0.49 16.36 13.47
N GLU A 135 1.05 17.58 13.51
CA GLU A 135 0.27 18.82 13.58
C GLU A 135 -0.72 18.93 12.40
N ARG A 136 -0.23 18.80 11.17
CA ARG A 136 -1.06 18.89 9.95
C ARG A 136 -2.19 17.86 9.87
N LEU A 137 -2.01 16.70 10.51
CA LEU A 137 -2.98 15.61 10.48
C LEU A 137 -4.02 15.70 11.61
N PHE A 138 -3.65 16.18 12.79
CA PHE A 138 -4.56 16.21 13.94
C PHE A 138 -5.14 17.60 14.21
N ALA A 139 -4.43 18.70 13.95
CA ALA A 139 -4.93 20.04 14.23
C ALA A 139 -6.25 20.38 13.49
N PRO A 140 -6.42 20.03 12.20
CA PRO A 140 -7.69 20.28 11.49
C PRO A 140 -8.89 19.53 12.07
N LEU A 141 -8.66 18.51 12.89
CA LEU A 141 -9.69 17.68 13.53
C LEU A 141 -10.11 18.20 14.92
N GLY A 142 -9.65 19.41 15.30
CA GLY A 142 -9.98 20.03 16.58
C GLY A 142 -9.05 19.66 17.73
N TRP A 143 -7.90 19.06 17.43
CA TRP A 143 -6.88 18.78 18.44
C TRP A 143 -5.89 19.92 18.58
N ARG A 144 -5.56 20.26 19.83
CA ARG A 144 -4.27 20.87 20.15
C ARG A 144 -3.22 19.76 20.21
N VAL A 145 -2.20 19.88 19.38
CA VAL A 145 -1.18 18.86 19.18
C VAL A 145 0.12 19.30 19.86
N SER A 146 0.76 18.39 20.60
CA SER A 146 2.16 18.52 21.00
C SER A 146 2.90 17.29 20.51
N ALA A 147 3.70 17.45 19.46
CA ALA A 147 4.58 16.42 18.95
C ALA A 147 6.03 16.83 19.24
N ARG A 148 6.74 16.05 20.05
CA ARG A 148 8.13 16.31 20.40
C ARG A 148 9.02 15.17 19.91
N PRO A 149 10.08 15.43 19.14
CA PRO A 149 11.04 14.39 18.77
C PRO A 149 11.58 13.68 20.02
N VAL A 150 11.78 12.37 19.90
CA VAL A 150 12.48 11.57 20.91
C VAL A 150 13.94 11.46 20.47
N PRO A 151 14.93 11.84 21.29
CA PRO A 151 16.34 11.65 20.98
C PRO A 151 16.64 10.19 20.62
N LEU A 152 17.56 9.95 19.67
CA LEU A 152 17.94 8.58 19.32
C LEU A 152 18.61 7.86 20.51
N ASP A 153 19.46 8.59 21.22
CA ASP A 153 20.11 8.16 22.46
C ASP A 153 20.43 9.39 23.31
N GLU A 154 20.01 9.41 24.57
CA GLU A 154 20.28 10.53 25.49
C GLU A 154 21.78 10.63 25.85
N GLY A 155 22.53 9.52 25.78
CA GLY A 155 23.96 9.47 26.03
C GLY A 155 24.82 9.95 24.85
N PHE A 156 24.25 10.01 23.64
CA PHE A 156 24.92 10.44 22.41
C PHE A 156 24.10 11.50 21.66
N PRO A 157 24.01 12.75 22.19
CA PRO A 157 23.19 13.81 21.58
C PRO A 157 23.56 14.13 20.12
N GLU A 158 24.81 13.89 19.72
CA GLU A 158 25.31 14.10 18.36
C GLU A 158 24.66 13.19 17.31
N TRP A 159 23.99 12.10 17.73
CA TRP A 159 23.22 11.24 16.82
C TRP A 159 21.87 11.86 16.42
N GLY A 160 21.47 12.92 17.11
CA GLY A 160 20.25 13.67 16.83
C GLY A 160 18.97 12.94 17.24
N ASP A 161 17.87 13.42 16.70
CA ASP A 161 16.54 12.90 17.00
C ASP A 161 16.26 11.59 16.26
N SER A 162 15.53 10.69 16.92
CA SER A 162 14.96 9.51 16.30
C SER A 162 13.79 9.87 15.37
N ARG A 163 13.32 8.88 14.61
CA ARG A 163 12.09 9.00 13.83
C ARG A 163 10.80 8.97 14.66
N TYR A 164 10.89 8.83 15.98
CA TYR A 164 9.74 8.78 16.88
C TYR A 164 9.45 10.14 17.47
N VAL A 165 8.17 10.38 17.70
CA VAL A 165 7.70 11.53 18.45
C VAL A 165 6.93 11.06 19.67
N ARG A 166 7.05 11.81 20.76
CA ARG A 166 6.07 11.81 21.85
C ARG A 166 4.91 12.68 21.41
N LEU A 167 3.75 12.07 21.21
CA LEU A 167 2.54 12.76 20.79
C LEU A 167 1.56 12.89 21.95
N GLU A 168 1.14 14.12 22.21
CA GLU A 168 0.07 14.48 23.13
C GLU A 168 -1.00 15.26 22.34
N LEU A 169 -2.26 14.81 22.45
CA LEU A 169 -3.41 15.47 21.83
C LEU A 169 -4.36 15.90 22.93
N SER A 170 -4.85 17.14 22.88
CA SER A 170 -5.89 17.64 23.78
C SER A 170 -6.96 18.35 22.99
N GLY A 171 -8.24 18.05 23.24
CA GLY A 171 -9.33 18.62 22.45
C GLY A 171 -10.70 18.23 22.97
N THR A 172 -11.74 18.88 22.47
CA THR A 172 -13.13 18.58 22.81
C THR A 172 -13.79 17.92 21.60
N VAL A 173 -13.81 16.59 21.57
CA VAL A 173 -14.31 15.79 20.45
C VAL A 173 -15.07 14.56 20.96
N ARG A 174 -15.90 13.95 20.11
CA ARG A 174 -16.57 12.69 20.51
C ARG A 174 -15.54 11.58 20.64
N LEU A 175 -15.74 10.68 21.60
CA LEU A 175 -14.83 9.55 21.82
C LEU A 175 -14.72 8.64 20.58
N ALA A 176 -15.84 8.41 19.88
CA ALA A 176 -15.85 7.62 18.65
C ALA A 176 -14.95 8.22 17.58
N ASP A 177 -15.05 9.53 17.37
CA ASP A 177 -14.24 10.28 16.40
C ASP A 177 -12.77 10.22 16.78
N ALA A 178 -12.44 10.45 18.06
CA ALA A 178 -11.07 10.33 18.56
C ALA A 178 -10.43 8.97 18.28
N LEU A 179 -11.16 7.88 18.55
CA LEU A 179 -10.69 6.52 18.27
C LEU A 179 -10.55 6.25 16.76
N ASN A 180 -11.45 6.80 15.94
CA ASN A 180 -11.38 6.66 14.48
C ASN A 180 -10.25 7.51 13.86
N HIS A 181 -9.98 8.71 14.38
CA HIS A 181 -8.82 9.52 14.03
C HIS A 181 -7.53 8.73 14.28
N LEU A 182 -7.37 8.14 15.47
CA LEU A 182 -6.20 7.30 15.78
C LEU A 182 -6.11 6.08 14.87
N TYR A 183 -7.21 5.37 14.66
CA TYR A 183 -7.26 4.18 13.80
C TYR A 183 -6.77 4.47 12.37
N VAL A 184 -7.16 5.62 11.81
CA VAL A 184 -6.77 6.03 10.46
C VAL A 184 -5.37 6.65 10.42
N LEU A 185 -5.02 7.51 11.37
CA LEU A 185 -3.83 8.36 11.28
C LEU A 185 -2.55 7.67 11.80
N LEU A 186 -2.63 6.74 12.76
CA LEU A 186 -1.43 6.03 13.24
C LEU A 186 -0.68 5.30 12.10
N PRO A 187 -1.36 4.53 11.21
CA PRO A 187 -0.68 3.93 10.06
C PRO A 187 -0.16 4.95 9.03
N VAL A 188 -0.77 6.13 8.92
CA VAL A 188 -0.37 7.21 8.01
C VAL A 188 0.93 7.87 8.48
N LEU A 189 1.09 8.02 9.80
CA LEU A 189 2.28 8.57 10.44
C LEU A 189 3.45 7.57 10.39
N ASP A 190 3.17 6.29 10.59
CA ASP A 190 4.15 5.20 10.50
C ASP A 190 4.72 5.05 9.08
N ASP A 191 3.88 5.20 8.04
CA ASP A 191 4.23 5.09 6.61
C ASP A 191 5.08 3.83 6.32
N GLY A 192 4.70 2.74 7.00
CA GLY A 192 5.40 1.47 7.06
C GLY A 192 4.48 0.25 7.00
N LYS A 193 3.25 0.37 6.48
CA LYS A 193 2.32 -0.78 6.37
C LYS A 193 2.98 -1.92 5.58
N HIS A 194 3.28 -3.03 6.28
CA HIS A 194 3.90 -4.24 5.74
C HIS A 194 2.92 -5.40 5.52
N TYR A 195 1.61 -5.13 5.53
CA TYR A 195 0.57 -6.12 5.25
C TYR A 195 -0.05 -5.86 3.87
N TRP A 196 -0.46 -6.94 3.20
CA TRP A 196 -1.20 -6.87 1.95
C TRP A 196 -2.50 -6.09 2.18
N ILE A 197 -2.62 -4.93 1.53
CA ILE A 197 -3.85 -4.12 1.53
C ILE A 197 -4.79 -4.71 0.48
N ALA A 198 -5.85 -5.37 0.93
CA ALA A 198 -6.95 -5.86 0.10
C ALA A 198 -8.02 -4.76 -0.08
N SER A 199 -8.99 -4.99 -0.98
CA SER A 199 -10.04 -4.01 -1.31
C SER A 199 -10.92 -3.63 -0.10
N ASP A 200 -11.04 -4.52 0.88
CA ASP A 200 -11.74 -4.30 2.15
C ASP A 200 -11.12 -3.17 3.01
N GLU A 201 -9.84 -2.85 2.81
CA GLU A 201 -9.19 -1.72 3.48
C GLU A 201 -9.75 -0.36 3.01
N ILE A 202 -10.32 -0.28 1.80
CA ILE A 202 -11.06 0.90 1.36
C ILE A 202 -12.32 1.06 2.20
N ASP A 203 -13.13 -0.01 2.33
CA ASP A 203 -14.38 0.05 3.09
C ASP A 203 -14.12 0.41 4.56
N LYS A 204 -13.03 -0.13 5.13
CA LYS A 204 -12.57 0.23 6.48
C LYS A 204 -12.17 1.70 6.59
N LEU A 205 -11.46 2.24 5.59
CA LEU A 205 -11.07 3.65 5.57
C LEU A 205 -12.29 4.56 5.40
N VAL A 206 -13.20 4.24 4.49
CA VAL A 206 -14.43 5.01 4.25
C VAL A 206 -15.27 5.05 5.52
N ARG A 207 -15.51 3.90 6.16
CA ARG A 207 -16.27 3.81 7.40
C ARG A 207 -15.61 4.52 8.58
N ALA A 208 -14.29 4.44 8.71
CA ALA A 208 -13.59 5.12 9.81
C ALA A 208 -13.33 6.61 9.53
N GLY A 209 -13.34 7.01 8.26
CA GLY A 209 -13.18 8.37 7.77
C GLY A 209 -14.49 9.15 7.64
N GLU A 210 -15.62 8.48 7.81
CA GLU A 210 -16.96 9.06 7.69
C GLU A 210 -17.09 10.29 8.60
N GLY A 211 -17.68 11.36 8.05
CA GLY A 211 -17.91 12.63 8.76
C GLY A 211 -16.70 13.58 8.85
N TRP A 212 -15.45 13.13 8.65
CA TRP A 212 -14.27 14.01 8.82
C TRP A 212 -13.25 13.94 7.69
N LEU A 213 -13.02 12.78 7.10
CA LEU A 213 -11.91 12.57 6.17
C LEU A 213 -12.13 13.33 4.85
N TYR A 214 -13.37 13.44 4.38
CA TYR A 214 -13.71 14.19 3.17
C TYR A 214 -13.36 15.69 3.30
N GLY A 215 -13.66 16.29 4.46
CA GLY A 215 -13.36 17.69 4.75
C GLY A 215 -11.91 17.97 5.14
N HIS A 216 -11.11 16.93 5.37
CA HIS A 216 -9.74 17.10 5.86
C HIS A 216 -8.80 17.69 4.80
N PRO A 217 -7.99 18.73 5.11
CA PRO A 217 -7.09 19.36 4.13
C PRO A 217 -6.05 18.38 3.58
N GLU A 218 -5.60 17.44 4.41
CA GLU A 218 -4.65 16.38 4.04
C GLU A 218 -5.30 15.08 3.54
N ARG A 219 -6.60 15.08 3.16
CA ARG A 219 -7.33 13.86 2.76
C ARG A 219 -6.62 13.01 1.71
N SER A 220 -5.96 13.66 0.75
CA SER A 220 -5.19 13.00 -0.31
C SER A 220 -3.95 12.30 0.24
N LEU A 221 -3.24 12.94 1.19
CA LEU A 221 -2.08 12.37 1.85
C LEU A 221 -2.48 11.19 2.75
N ILE A 222 -3.52 11.37 3.56
CA ILE A 222 -4.08 10.35 4.47
C ILE A 222 -4.47 9.13 3.67
N THR A 223 -5.32 9.29 2.66
CA THR A 223 -5.81 8.19 1.83
C THR A 223 -4.67 7.45 1.14
N ARG A 224 -3.71 8.19 0.57
CA ARG A 224 -2.54 7.61 -0.11
C ARG A 224 -1.69 6.78 0.85
N ARG A 225 -1.33 7.31 2.02
CA ARG A 225 -0.47 6.60 2.98
C ARG A 225 -1.21 5.45 3.66
N TYR A 226 -2.50 5.61 3.98
CA TYR A 226 -3.32 4.56 4.58
C TYR A 226 -3.45 3.34 3.67
N LEU A 227 -3.58 3.56 2.36
CA LEU A 227 -3.70 2.50 1.35
C LEU A 227 -2.35 2.06 0.77
N GLY A 228 -1.24 2.31 1.49
CA GLY A 228 0.09 1.83 1.11
C GLY A 228 0.58 2.37 -0.23
N ARG A 229 0.21 3.62 -0.54
CA ARG A 229 0.55 4.36 -1.78
C ARG A 229 -0.01 3.74 -3.06
N ARG A 230 -1.03 2.88 -2.98
CA ARG A 230 -1.74 2.35 -4.15
C ARG A 230 -2.72 3.38 -4.72
N TRP A 231 -2.29 4.12 -5.74
CA TRP A 231 -3.01 5.22 -6.37
C TRP A 231 -4.46 4.88 -6.78
N ALA A 232 -4.64 3.69 -7.34
CA ALA A 232 -5.92 3.08 -7.68
C ALA A 232 -6.93 3.05 -6.53
N LEU A 233 -6.52 2.49 -5.39
CA LEU A 233 -7.38 2.35 -4.21
C LEU A 233 -7.64 3.72 -3.58
N ALA A 234 -6.64 4.61 -3.60
CA ALA A 234 -6.77 5.96 -3.06
C ALA A 234 -7.79 6.80 -3.82
N ARG A 235 -7.82 6.69 -5.16
CA ARG A 235 -8.82 7.38 -5.98
C ARG A 235 -10.23 6.85 -5.74
N THR A 236 -10.40 5.53 -5.66
CA THR A 236 -11.70 4.91 -5.33
C THR A 236 -12.18 5.31 -3.94
N ALA A 237 -11.30 5.33 -2.95
CA ALA A 237 -11.63 5.78 -1.60
C ALA A 237 -12.03 7.26 -1.57
N LEU A 238 -11.29 8.14 -2.25
CA LEU A 238 -11.64 9.57 -2.36
C LEU A 238 -12.97 9.79 -3.07
N ALA A 239 -13.27 9.02 -4.13
CA ALA A 239 -14.56 9.10 -4.83
C ALA A 239 -15.73 8.68 -3.92
N ARG A 240 -15.61 7.56 -3.19
CA ARG A 240 -16.63 7.11 -2.24
C ARG A 240 -16.82 8.07 -1.06
N LEU A 241 -15.74 8.69 -0.58
CA LEU A 241 -15.81 9.72 0.45
C LEU A 241 -16.52 10.99 -0.06
N ALA A 242 -16.39 11.31 -1.36
CA ALA A 242 -17.11 12.42 -1.99
C ALA A 242 -18.61 12.11 -2.13
N GLU A 243 -18.96 10.89 -2.53
CA GLU A 243 -20.36 10.43 -2.58
C GLU A 243 -21.06 10.52 -1.22
N LEU A 244 -20.35 10.28 -0.12
CA LEU A 244 -20.86 10.44 1.25
C LEU A 244 -20.89 11.90 1.75
N GLY A 245 -20.08 12.78 1.15
CA GLY A 245 -20.00 14.19 1.50
C GLY A 245 -20.96 15.09 0.72
N ASP A 246 -21.55 14.58 -0.36
CA ASP A 246 -22.51 15.27 -1.24
C ASP A 246 -23.97 15.02 -0.86
N GLU A 247 -24.28 14.36 0.27
CA GLU A 247 -25.64 14.38 0.83
C GLU A 247 -25.93 15.80 1.35
N PRO A 248 -26.76 16.61 0.68
CA PRO A 248 -27.08 17.93 1.17
C PRO A 248 -27.85 17.80 2.48
N GLU A 249 -27.43 18.62 3.44
CA GLU A 249 -28.07 18.92 4.70
C GLU A 249 -29.45 19.57 4.45
N GLU A 250 -30.42 18.82 3.91
CA GLU A 250 -31.76 19.32 3.62
C GLU A 250 -32.81 18.20 3.58
N ARG A 251 -33.23 17.75 4.77
CA ARG A 251 -34.64 17.43 5.08
C ARG A 251 -34.87 17.23 6.58
N LEU A 252 -34.96 18.35 7.29
CA LEU A 252 -35.78 18.46 8.50
C LEU A 252 -37.17 18.97 8.09
N ALA A 253 -38.12 18.07 7.93
CA ALA A 253 -39.55 18.27 8.22
C ALA A 253 -40.28 16.90 8.22
N PRO A 254 -41.28 16.69 9.08
CA PRO A 254 -41.60 15.38 9.62
C PRO A 254 -42.51 14.58 8.70
N ALA A 255 -42.24 13.28 8.56
CA ALA A 255 -43.26 12.34 8.11
C ALA A 255 -44.17 12.03 9.30
N LEU A 256 -45.44 12.37 9.12
CA LEU A 256 -46.57 12.12 9.99
C LEU A 256 -46.69 10.63 10.35
N ALA A 257 -47.28 10.39 11.53
CA ALA A 257 -47.54 9.09 12.12
C ALA A 257 -48.26 8.12 11.17
N GLU A 258 -47.76 6.89 11.10
CA GLU A 258 -48.59 5.71 10.88
C GLU A 258 -48.29 4.66 11.95
N GLU A 259 -49.37 4.11 12.46
CA GLU A 259 -49.49 3.31 13.67
C GLU A 259 -48.87 1.91 13.53
N ALA A 260 -48.43 1.38 14.66
CA ALA A 260 -47.89 0.03 14.82
C ALA A 260 -48.92 -1.07 14.50
N PRO A 261 -48.43 -2.30 14.35
CA PRO A 261 -48.92 -3.31 15.27
C PRO A 261 -47.80 -3.95 16.11
N GLU A 262 -48.16 -4.15 17.37
CA GLU A 262 -47.43 -4.80 18.44
C GLU A 262 -47.27 -6.32 18.21
N GLY A 263 -46.22 -6.90 18.77
CA GLY A 263 -46.15 -8.34 19.04
C GLY A 263 -44.75 -8.95 19.13
N GLU A 264 -44.19 -8.94 20.35
CA GLU A 264 -43.46 -10.05 21.03
C GLU A 264 -42.24 -10.71 20.35
N THR A 265 -41.12 -11.06 20.98
CA THR A 265 -40.54 -10.95 22.34
C THR A 265 -39.04 -11.23 22.21
N ALA A 266 -38.27 -10.83 23.23
CA ALA A 266 -36.85 -11.14 23.37
C ALA A 266 -36.60 -12.63 23.64
N ALA A 267 -35.78 -13.28 22.80
CA ALA A 267 -34.99 -14.47 23.14
C ALA A 267 -33.92 -14.70 22.04
N ASP A 268 -32.74 -15.18 22.46
CA ASP A 268 -31.61 -15.68 21.65
C ASP A 268 -30.60 -14.66 21.06
N GLU A 269 -30.07 -13.81 21.94
CA GLU A 269 -28.62 -13.58 21.94
C GLU A 269 -27.94 -14.67 22.81
N ALA A 270 -27.32 -15.66 22.16
CA ALA A 270 -26.21 -16.52 22.62
C ALA A 270 -26.41 -18.02 22.29
N ALA A 271 -26.11 -18.44 21.06
CA ALA A 271 -25.61 -19.79 20.78
C ALA A 271 -25.09 -19.90 19.33
N ALA A 272 -24.14 -20.81 19.12
CA ALA A 272 -23.62 -21.27 17.82
C ALA A 272 -22.51 -20.42 17.16
N ALA A 273 -21.50 -20.09 17.95
CA ALA A 273 -20.11 -20.15 17.50
C ALA A 273 -19.46 -21.44 18.05
N GLU A 274 -19.87 -22.62 17.56
CA GLU A 274 -19.11 -23.87 17.75
C GLU A 274 -19.67 -25.02 16.88
N ALA A 275 -19.21 -25.16 15.64
CA ALA A 275 -19.20 -26.43 14.89
C ALA A 275 -18.57 -26.22 13.50
N ALA A 276 -17.30 -26.61 13.34
CA ALA A 276 -16.76 -27.30 12.15
C ALA A 276 -15.23 -27.15 12.07
N ALA A 277 -14.55 -27.70 13.08
CA ALA A 277 -13.28 -28.39 12.87
C ALA A 277 -13.53 -29.88 13.14
N ARG A 278 -13.04 -30.74 12.23
CA ARG A 278 -13.17 -32.22 12.11
C ARG A 278 -14.38 -32.67 11.27
N GLY A 279 -14.25 -33.50 10.23
CA GLY A 279 -13.12 -34.31 9.75
C GLY A 279 -13.40 -34.90 8.34
N ALA A 280 -12.38 -35.57 7.81
CA ALA A 280 -12.31 -36.15 6.46
C ALA A 280 -12.94 -37.56 6.35
N ALA A 281 -13.45 -37.92 5.16
CA ALA A 281 -13.14 -39.15 4.37
C ALA A 281 -14.32 -39.62 3.46
N GLY A 282 -14.00 -39.83 2.16
CA GLY A 282 -14.60 -40.77 1.16
C GLY A 282 -16.07 -40.56 0.73
N GLU A 283 -16.54 -40.81 -0.49
CA GLU A 283 -16.00 -41.25 -1.79
C GLU A 283 -17.19 -41.13 -2.81
N ASP A 284 -16.84 -41.12 -4.11
CA ASP A 284 -17.68 -41.34 -5.31
C ASP A 284 -18.54 -40.23 -5.98
N ALA A 285 -18.29 -40.14 -7.29
CA ALA A 285 -18.83 -39.28 -8.36
C ALA A 285 -20.08 -39.96 -9.02
N PRO A 286 -20.70 -39.46 -10.13
CA PRO A 286 -20.32 -38.33 -11.00
C PRO A 286 -21.46 -37.41 -11.54
N ASP A 287 -20.99 -36.34 -12.19
CA ASP A 287 -21.48 -35.64 -13.40
C ASP A 287 -22.94 -35.10 -13.50
N ALA A 288 -23.05 -33.77 -13.62
CA ALA A 288 -23.75 -33.10 -14.73
C ALA A 288 -23.47 -31.58 -14.70
N GLY A 289 -23.06 -31.05 -15.85
CA GLY A 289 -22.58 -29.69 -16.03
C GLY A 289 -23.62 -28.57 -15.91
N ALA A 290 -23.11 -27.37 -15.60
CA ALA A 290 -23.72 -26.11 -15.99
C ALA A 290 -22.64 -25.03 -16.07
N GLU A 291 -22.55 -24.42 -17.24
CA GLU A 291 -21.66 -23.31 -17.58
C GLU A 291 -21.94 -22.10 -16.70
N VAL A 292 -20.91 -21.55 -16.05
CA VAL A 292 -20.98 -20.22 -15.42
C VAL A 292 -19.93 -19.31 -16.05
N ARG A 293 -20.43 -18.30 -16.74
CA ARG A 293 -19.68 -17.20 -17.35
C ARG A 293 -18.84 -16.49 -16.30
N GLY A 294 -17.53 -16.50 -16.49
CA GLY A 294 -16.57 -15.84 -15.62
C GLY A 294 -16.70 -14.31 -15.68
N ALA A 295 -17.04 -13.71 -14.54
CA ALA A 295 -16.89 -12.28 -14.32
C ALA A 295 -15.39 -11.92 -14.21
N ALA A 296 -15.02 -10.91 -14.97
CA ALA A 296 -13.66 -10.44 -15.18
C ALA A 296 -13.02 -9.92 -13.87
N GLY A 297 -11.72 -10.21 -13.73
CA GLY A 297 -10.90 -9.72 -12.63
C GLY A 297 -10.65 -8.23 -12.73
N GLU A 298 -10.75 -7.56 -11.60
CA GLU A 298 -10.63 -6.10 -11.49
C GLU A 298 -9.17 -5.66 -11.42
N ASP A 299 -8.75 -4.97 -12.48
CA ASP A 299 -7.49 -4.27 -12.62
C ASP A 299 -7.52 -2.91 -11.89
N ALA A 300 -6.42 -2.59 -11.20
CA ALA A 300 -6.19 -1.33 -10.50
C ALA A 300 -5.94 -0.18 -11.52
N PRO A 301 -6.59 0.99 -11.39
CA PRO A 301 -6.51 2.03 -12.40
C PRO A 301 -5.34 3.03 -12.24
N ASP A 302 -4.82 3.42 -13.40
CA ASP A 302 -3.83 4.48 -13.62
C ASP A 302 -4.50 5.86 -13.68
N ALA A 303 -3.73 6.90 -13.35
CA ALA A 303 -4.16 8.30 -13.25
C ALA A 303 -4.62 8.86 -14.62
N ALA A 304 -5.86 9.35 -14.69
CA ALA A 304 -6.38 10.04 -15.85
C ALA A 304 -5.97 11.53 -15.80
N GLY A 305 -5.24 11.98 -16.81
CA GLY A 305 -5.14 13.39 -17.15
C GLY A 305 -6.47 13.88 -17.71
N ALA A 306 -6.99 14.96 -17.14
CA ALA A 306 -8.06 15.74 -17.73
C ALA A 306 -7.46 16.62 -18.86
N GLY A 307 -7.65 16.19 -20.10
CA GLY A 307 -7.52 17.02 -21.29
C GLY A 307 -8.90 17.24 -21.89
N ALA A 308 -9.14 18.45 -22.40
CA ALA A 308 -10.42 18.96 -22.91
C ALA A 308 -11.21 17.96 -23.78
N GLU A 309 -12.54 18.02 -23.63
CA GLU A 309 -13.52 17.13 -24.24
C GLU A 309 -13.48 17.12 -25.78
N VAL A 310 -13.33 15.92 -26.34
CA VAL A 310 -13.83 15.52 -27.67
C VAL A 310 -14.48 14.14 -27.50
N PRO A 311 -15.74 13.89 -27.92
CA PRO A 311 -16.43 12.66 -27.59
C PRO A 311 -16.07 11.52 -28.56
N GLY A 312 -15.73 10.33 -28.04
CA GLY A 312 -16.00 9.07 -28.77
C GLY A 312 -14.93 7.98 -28.90
N GLY A 313 -13.83 7.94 -28.13
CA GLY A 313 -12.86 6.82 -28.22
C GLY A 313 -12.19 6.48 -26.88
N LYS A 314 -12.22 5.21 -26.46
CA LYS A 314 -11.48 4.74 -25.28
C LYS A 314 -9.97 4.88 -25.53
N ARG A 315 -9.32 5.89 -24.95
CA ARG A 315 -7.86 6.06 -25.02
C ARG A 315 -7.16 4.87 -24.34
N VAL A 316 -6.30 4.16 -25.09
CA VAL A 316 -5.45 3.08 -24.54
C VAL A 316 -4.45 3.68 -23.54
N PRO A 317 -4.35 3.17 -22.29
CA PRO A 317 -3.42 3.67 -21.27
C PRO A 317 -1.94 3.61 -21.70
N LEU A 318 -1.11 4.53 -21.18
CA LEU A 318 0.30 4.63 -21.56
C LEU A 318 1.10 3.35 -21.26
N HIS A 319 0.90 2.72 -20.10
CA HIS A 319 1.57 1.46 -19.76
C HIS A 319 1.23 0.34 -20.74
N ALA A 320 -0.01 0.32 -21.26
CA ALA A 320 -0.45 -0.66 -22.25
C ALA A 320 0.18 -0.37 -23.62
N ARG A 321 0.27 0.90 -24.03
CA ARG A 321 0.99 1.33 -25.24
C ARG A 321 2.48 0.96 -25.18
N ARG A 322 3.13 1.19 -24.03
CA ARG A 322 4.53 0.83 -23.79
C ARG A 322 4.76 -0.66 -23.93
N ARG A 323 3.95 -1.48 -23.27
CA ARG A 323 4.04 -2.95 -23.38
C ARG A 323 3.82 -3.41 -24.82
N ALA A 324 2.86 -2.82 -25.55
CA ALA A 324 2.64 -3.12 -26.96
C ALA A 324 3.86 -2.78 -27.82
N ALA A 325 4.44 -1.58 -27.66
CA ALA A 325 5.63 -1.15 -28.38
C ALA A 325 6.85 -2.05 -28.10
N VAL A 326 7.06 -2.46 -26.84
CA VAL A 326 8.12 -3.43 -26.48
C VAL A 326 7.90 -4.75 -27.21
N LEU A 327 6.67 -5.26 -27.24
CA LEU A 327 6.36 -6.53 -27.91
C LEU A 327 6.58 -6.45 -29.42
N GLU A 328 6.19 -5.34 -30.06
CA GLU A 328 6.43 -5.07 -31.47
C GLU A 328 7.93 -5.04 -31.79
N VAL A 329 8.74 -4.33 -30.98
CA VAL A 329 10.21 -4.33 -31.12
C VAL A 329 10.79 -5.73 -30.97
N LEU A 330 10.38 -6.50 -29.96
CA LEU A 330 10.85 -7.88 -29.79
C LEU A 330 10.41 -8.79 -30.97
N GLU A 331 9.31 -8.44 -31.63
CA GLU A 331 8.84 -9.09 -32.86
C GLU A 331 9.71 -8.77 -34.05
N GLU A 332 9.96 -7.49 -34.32
CA GLU A 332 10.87 -6.98 -35.36
C GLU A 332 12.29 -7.56 -35.24
N LEU A 333 12.81 -7.63 -34.02
CA LEU A 333 14.16 -8.14 -33.74
C LEU A 333 14.27 -9.67 -33.89
N GLY A 334 13.16 -10.38 -34.13
CA GLY A 334 13.18 -11.84 -34.29
C GLY A 334 13.49 -12.61 -33.00
N ALA A 335 13.37 -12.00 -31.82
CA ALA A 335 13.72 -12.63 -30.55
C ALA A 335 12.81 -13.83 -30.23
N THR A 336 13.40 -14.95 -29.83
CA THR A 336 12.70 -16.18 -29.42
C THR A 336 12.90 -16.49 -27.94
N SER A 337 13.98 -15.99 -27.35
CA SER A 337 14.26 -16.06 -25.93
C SER A 337 14.37 -14.66 -25.32
N VAL A 338 13.52 -14.36 -24.34
CA VAL A 338 13.40 -13.02 -23.73
C VAL A 338 13.49 -13.10 -22.22
N ILE A 339 14.28 -12.22 -21.62
CA ILE A 339 14.31 -11.99 -20.17
C ILE A 339 13.79 -10.59 -19.84
N ASP A 340 12.78 -10.52 -18.97
CA ASP A 340 12.22 -9.31 -18.40
C ASP A 340 12.92 -9.01 -17.07
N LEU A 341 13.75 -7.96 -17.05
CA LEU A 341 14.62 -7.58 -15.94
C LEU A 341 13.95 -6.45 -15.16
N GLY A 342 13.39 -6.76 -13.99
CA GLY A 342 12.45 -5.89 -13.29
C GLY A 342 11.01 -6.20 -13.68
N CYS A 343 10.64 -7.48 -13.73
CA CYS A 343 9.37 -7.93 -14.30
C CYS A 343 8.12 -7.53 -13.49
N GLY A 344 8.31 -7.00 -12.27
CA GLY A 344 7.24 -6.58 -11.38
C GLY A 344 6.23 -7.68 -11.15
N GLN A 345 4.96 -7.39 -11.42
CA GLN A 345 3.85 -8.33 -11.26
C GLN A 345 3.65 -9.26 -12.49
N GLY A 346 4.59 -9.31 -13.42
CA GLY A 346 4.60 -10.26 -14.54
C GLY A 346 3.73 -9.85 -15.73
N GLU A 347 3.43 -8.56 -15.90
CA GLU A 347 2.57 -8.04 -16.96
C GLU A 347 3.15 -8.29 -18.37
N LEU A 348 4.43 -7.97 -18.58
CA LEU A 348 5.12 -8.26 -19.85
C LEU A 348 5.36 -9.77 -20.01
N VAL A 349 5.80 -10.46 -18.94
CA VAL A 349 5.94 -11.93 -18.93
C VAL A 349 4.66 -12.64 -19.40
N GLY A 350 3.49 -12.22 -18.90
CA GLY A 350 2.21 -12.78 -19.32
C GLY A 350 1.92 -12.56 -20.80
N ALA A 351 2.21 -11.36 -21.32
CA ALA A 351 2.04 -11.01 -22.72
C ALA A 351 3.02 -11.74 -23.66
N LEU A 352 4.25 -12.01 -23.19
CA LEU A 352 5.24 -12.84 -23.89
C LEU A 352 4.76 -14.29 -23.95
N LEU A 353 4.28 -14.86 -22.84
CA LEU A 353 3.80 -16.25 -22.81
C LEU A 353 2.53 -16.49 -23.63
N ALA A 354 1.72 -15.45 -23.84
CA ALA A 354 0.55 -15.50 -24.73
C ALA A 354 0.93 -15.67 -26.21
N ARG A 355 2.17 -15.36 -26.60
CA ARG A 355 2.68 -15.50 -27.97
C ARG A 355 3.54 -16.76 -28.08
N PRO A 356 3.20 -17.72 -28.96
CA PRO A 356 3.97 -18.97 -29.09
C PRO A 356 5.43 -18.79 -29.53
N ARG A 357 5.74 -17.72 -30.27
CA ARG A 357 7.10 -17.45 -30.80
C ARG A 357 8.19 -17.33 -29.72
N PHE A 358 7.82 -16.88 -28.52
CA PHE A 358 8.75 -16.72 -27.42
C PHE A 358 8.95 -18.07 -26.71
N ALA A 359 9.82 -18.91 -27.27
CA ALA A 359 10.09 -20.26 -26.80
C ALA A 359 10.72 -20.32 -25.40
N ARG A 360 11.42 -19.26 -24.97
CA ARG A 360 12.00 -19.16 -23.62
C ARG A 360 11.72 -17.77 -23.03
N VAL A 361 11.05 -17.72 -21.89
CA VAL A 361 10.70 -16.47 -21.20
C VAL A 361 11.22 -16.55 -19.78
N ALA A 362 11.92 -15.50 -19.35
CA ALA A 362 12.26 -15.31 -17.95
C ALA A 362 11.75 -13.99 -17.40
N GLY A 363 11.34 -13.99 -16.14
CA GLY A 363 11.07 -12.78 -15.37
C GLY A 363 11.95 -12.76 -14.14
N MET A 364 12.70 -11.68 -13.97
CA MET A 364 13.51 -11.43 -12.78
C MET A 364 13.02 -10.17 -12.08
N ASP A 365 12.93 -10.20 -10.76
CA ASP A 365 12.70 -8.99 -9.96
C ASP A 365 13.50 -9.03 -8.65
N VAL A 366 13.85 -7.87 -8.11
CA VAL A 366 14.48 -7.74 -6.79
C VAL A 366 13.48 -8.04 -5.67
N SER A 367 12.19 -7.80 -5.93
CA SER A 367 11.09 -8.01 -5.02
C SER A 367 10.53 -9.43 -5.14
N ALA A 368 10.87 -10.27 -4.15
CA ALA A 368 10.24 -11.59 -3.98
C ALA A 368 8.70 -11.50 -3.89
N THR A 369 8.19 -10.41 -3.33
CA THR A 369 6.76 -10.10 -3.26
C THR A 369 6.17 -9.93 -4.66
N ALA A 370 6.82 -9.16 -5.54
CA ALA A 370 6.34 -8.94 -6.90
C ALA A 370 6.31 -10.25 -7.71
N LEU A 371 7.35 -11.08 -7.56
CA LEU A 371 7.41 -12.43 -8.16
C LEU A 371 6.30 -13.35 -7.65
N THR A 372 5.92 -13.25 -6.37
CA THR A 372 4.79 -13.99 -5.82
C THR A 372 3.46 -13.54 -6.44
N ILE A 373 3.27 -12.24 -6.69
CA ILE A 373 2.10 -11.72 -7.42
C ILE A 373 2.10 -12.24 -8.85
N ALA A 374 3.24 -12.13 -9.54
CA ALA A 374 3.40 -12.60 -10.90
C ALA A 374 3.03 -14.09 -11.01
N ALA A 375 3.54 -14.92 -10.10
CA ALA A 375 3.21 -16.33 -10.02
C ALA A 375 1.70 -16.59 -9.93
N ARG A 376 1.00 -15.83 -9.07
CA ARG A 376 -0.46 -15.94 -8.89
C ARG A 376 -1.24 -15.43 -10.10
N LYS A 377 -0.91 -14.25 -10.62
CA LYS A 377 -1.57 -13.64 -11.80
C LYS A 377 -1.41 -14.51 -13.04
N LEU A 378 -0.21 -15.08 -13.24
CA LEU A 378 0.08 -16.01 -14.33
C LEU A 378 -0.54 -17.40 -14.10
N ARG A 379 -1.13 -17.64 -12.92
CA ARG A 379 -1.72 -18.92 -12.50
C ARG A 379 -0.73 -20.08 -12.64
N LEU A 380 0.51 -19.88 -12.18
CA LEU A 380 1.61 -20.83 -12.36
C LEU A 380 1.27 -22.28 -12.00
N GLU A 381 0.55 -22.50 -10.89
CA GLU A 381 0.15 -23.84 -10.43
C GLU A 381 -0.86 -24.54 -11.34
N ARG A 382 -1.63 -23.77 -12.11
CA ARG A 382 -2.66 -24.27 -13.05
C ARG A 382 -2.26 -24.05 -14.51
N MET A 383 -1.01 -23.64 -14.75
CA MET A 383 -0.51 -23.34 -16.09
C MET A 383 -0.24 -24.65 -16.84
N PRO A 384 -0.70 -24.81 -18.09
CA PRO A 384 -0.40 -26.01 -18.88
C PRO A 384 1.12 -26.24 -19.00
N ASP A 385 1.56 -27.49 -18.92
CA ASP A 385 2.99 -27.86 -18.87
C ASP A 385 3.79 -27.29 -20.04
N SER A 386 3.22 -27.29 -21.25
CA SER A 386 3.86 -26.72 -22.44
C SER A 386 4.13 -25.22 -22.34
N LYS A 387 3.27 -24.48 -21.63
CA LYS A 387 3.44 -23.05 -21.34
C LYS A 387 4.36 -22.84 -20.15
N ARG A 388 4.26 -23.70 -19.13
CA ARG A 388 5.08 -23.65 -17.92
C ARG A 388 6.55 -23.92 -18.20
N ALA A 389 6.85 -24.88 -19.08
CA ALA A 389 8.21 -25.24 -19.49
C ALA A 389 8.98 -24.09 -20.15
N ARG A 390 8.27 -23.12 -20.73
CA ARG A 390 8.86 -21.92 -21.33
C ARG A 390 9.22 -20.84 -20.31
N LEU A 391 8.66 -20.88 -19.09
CA LEU A 391 8.74 -19.81 -18.10
C LEU A 391 9.70 -20.13 -16.95
N THR A 392 10.67 -19.25 -16.72
CA THR A 392 11.43 -19.17 -15.47
C THR A 392 11.13 -17.87 -14.73
N LEU A 393 10.78 -17.92 -13.44
CA LEU A 393 10.71 -16.75 -12.58
C LEU A 393 11.74 -16.90 -11.46
N PHE A 394 12.52 -15.86 -11.18
CA PHE A 394 13.51 -15.91 -10.12
C PHE A 394 13.83 -14.54 -9.53
N GLN A 395 14.24 -14.53 -8.26
CA GLN A 395 14.71 -13.32 -7.61
C GLN A 395 16.16 -13.04 -7.99
N GLY A 396 16.44 -11.78 -8.29
CA GLY A 396 17.78 -11.28 -8.62
C GLY A 396 17.83 -9.76 -8.58
N ALA A 397 19.01 -9.18 -8.72
CA ALA A 397 19.19 -7.74 -8.70
C ALA A 397 20.20 -7.32 -9.78
N LEU A 398 19.93 -6.19 -10.44
CA LEU A 398 20.76 -5.67 -11.53
C LEU A 398 22.06 -5.02 -11.06
N THR A 399 22.36 -5.08 -9.75
CA THR A 399 23.61 -4.57 -9.18
C THR A 399 24.63 -5.67 -8.90
N TYR A 400 24.28 -6.94 -9.16
CA TYR A 400 25.15 -8.09 -8.95
C TYR A 400 25.18 -8.96 -10.21
N THR A 401 26.34 -9.50 -10.55
CA THR A 401 26.46 -10.45 -11.68
C THR A 401 25.76 -11.76 -11.35
N ASP A 402 24.91 -12.22 -12.27
CA ASP A 402 24.16 -13.46 -12.17
C ASP A 402 24.21 -14.18 -13.52
N GLY A 403 24.78 -15.39 -13.54
CA GLY A 403 24.93 -16.18 -14.76
C GLY A 403 23.59 -16.59 -15.39
N ARG A 404 22.49 -16.56 -14.63
CA ARG A 404 21.14 -16.86 -15.14
C ARG A 404 20.60 -15.80 -16.10
N LEU A 405 21.22 -14.61 -16.16
CA LEU A 405 20.84 -13.52 -17.07
C LEU A 405 21.35 -13.71 -18.50
N ALA A 406 22.33 -14.59 -18.69
CA ALA A 406 22.97 -14.82 -19.99
C ALA A 406 22.17 -15.79 -20.88
N GLY A 407 22.45 -15.73 -22.19
CA GLY A 407 21.93 -16.69 -23.17
C GLY A 407 20.47 -16.44 -23.59
N TYR A 408 19.99 -15.20 -23.47
CA TYR A 408 18.74 -14.74 -24.06
C TYR A 408 19.03 -13.90 -25.31
N ASP A 409 18.15 -13.98 -26.31
CA ASP A 409 18.22 -13.16 -27.52
C ASP A 409 18.01 -11.69 -27.18
N ALA A 410 17.05 -11.41 -26.28
CA ALA A 410 16.73 -10.07 -25.83
C ALA A 410 16.55 -9.96 -24.32
N ALA A 411 17.03 -8.86 -23.74
CA ALA A 411 16.68 -8.43 -22.39
C ALA A 411 15.83 -7.16 -22.42
N VAL A 412 14.85 -7.05 -21.53
CA VAL A 412 13.98 -5.88 -21.43
C VAL A 412 14.13 -5.25 -20.04
N LEU A 413 14.32 -3.94 -20.02
CA LEU A 413 14.27 -3.08 -18.83
C LEU A 413 13.15 -2.06 -19.04
N MET A 414 11.91 -2.47 -18.76
CA MET A 414 10.74 -1.64 -18.98
C MET A 414 10.38 -0.88 -17.70
N GLU A 415 10.72 0.41 -17.64
CA GLU A 415 10.57 1.27 -16.45
C GLU A 415 11.36 0.75 -15.23
N VAL A 416 12.68 0.69 -15.37
CA VAL A 416 13.57 0.08 -14.37
C VAL A 416 14.74 0.98 -14.04
N VAL A 417 15.35 1.60 -15.05
CA VAL A 417 16.57 2.40 -14.89
C VAL A 417 16.36 3.60 -13.97
N GLU A 418 15.19 4.23 -14.04
CA GLU A 418 14.77 5.36 -13.22
C GLU A 418 14.59 5.03 -11.73
N HIS A 419 14.45 3.74 -11.39
CA HIS A 419 14.37 3.27 -10.00
C HIS A 419 15.74 2.93 -9.40
N VAL A 420 16.81 2.98 -10.18
CA VAL A 420 18.18 2.68 -9.74
C VAL A 420 18.84 3.96 -9.23
N ASP A 421 19.50 3.90 -8.08
CA ASP A 421 20.28 5.04 -7.60
C ASP A 421 21.39 5.38 -8.61
N PRO A 422 21.60 6.65 -8.98
CA PRO A 422 22.57 7.03 -10.02
C PRO A 422 23.98 6.42 -9.87
N PRO A 423 24.57 6.31 -8.65
CA PRO A 423 25.87 5.66 -8.47
C PRO A 423 25.89 4.17 -8.84
N ARG A 424 24.73 3.50 -8.89
CA ARG A 424 24.58 2.07 -9.19
C ARG A 424 24.28 1.80 -10.66
N LEU A 425 24.00 2.82 -11.48
CA LEU A 425 23.74 2.65 -12.91
C LEU A 425 24.92 2.00 -13.63
N ALA A 426 26.16 2.36 -13.30
CA ALA A 426 27.34 1.72 -13.90
C ALA A 426 27.41 0.20 -13.62
N ALA A 427 26.94 -0.24 -12.45
CA ALA A 427 26.86 -1.66 -12.12
C ALA A 427 25.77 -2.35 -12.97
N LEU A 428 24.59 -1.72 -13.13
CA LEU A 428 23.54 -2.22 -14.04
C LEU A 428 24.06 -2.33 -15.47
N GLU A 429 24.74 -1.30 -15.97
CA GLU A 429 25.34 -1.28 -17.30
C GLU A 429 26.27 -2.49 -17.48
N GLN A 430 27.16 -2.73 -16.50
CA GLN A 430 28.10 -3.86 -16.54
C GLN A 430 27.40 -5.22 -16.47
N VAL A 431 26.39 -5.37 -15.61
CA VAL A 431 25.65 -6.64 -15.43
C VAL A 431 24.86 -6.98 -16.69
N VAL A 432 24.13 -6.01 -17.27
CA VAL A 432 23.26 -6.25 -18.42
C VAL A 432 24.06 -6.29 -19.73
N PHE A 433 24.78 -5.22 -20.04
CA PHE A 433 25.43 -5.09 -21.35
C PHE A 433 26.77 -5.82 -21.43
N GLY A 434 27.50 -5.90 -20.31
CA GLY A 434 28.80 -6.55 -20.22
C GLY A 434 28.72 -8.06 -19.95
N HIS A 435 28.02 -8.47 -18.89
CA HIS A 435 28.00 -9.87 -18.42
C HIS A 435 26.88 -10.70 -19.05
N ALA A 436 25.61 -10.27 -18.94
CA ALA A 436 24.48 -10.98 -19.54
C ALA A 436 24.56 -10.97 -21.08
N LYS A 437 25.00 -9.82 -21.62
CA LYS A 437 25.38 -9.58 -23.02
C LYS A 437 24.40 -10.20 -24.04
N PRO A 438 23.08 -9.91 -23.96
CA PRO A 438 22.11 -10.45 -24.92
C PRO A 438 22.36 -9.90 -26.34
N GLY A 439 21.72 -10.49 -27.35
CA GLY A 439 21.77 -9.96 -28.73
C GLY A 439 21.14 -8.57 -28.82
N HIS A 440 20.08 -8.35 -28.04
CA HIS A 440 19.35 -7.09 -27.98
C HIS A 440 19.03 -6.67 -26.54
N VAL A 441 18.99 -5.37 -26.27
CA VAL A 441 18.46 -4.80 -25.02
C VAL A 441 17.42 -3.75 -25.35
N VAL A 442 16.22 -3.85 -24.77
CA VAL A 442 15.18 -2.83 -24.89
C VAL A 442 15.03 -2.14 -23.54
N VAL A 443 15.28 -0.83 -23.50
CA VAL A 443 15.12 0.00 -22.30
C VAL A 443 13.98 0.97 -22.53
N THR A 444 13.07 1.12 -21.57
CA THR A 444 12.13 2.24 -21.54
C THR A 444 12.28 3.04 -20.25
N THR A 445 12.11 4.35 -20.36
CA THR A 445 12.16 5.28 -19.24
C THR A 445 11.20 6.45 -19.49
N PRO A 446 10.68 7.11 -18.43
CA PRO A 446 9.98 8.38 -18.55
C PRO A 446 10.81 9.44 -19.26
N ASN A 447 10.12 10.32 -19.99
CA ASN A 447 10.65 11.61 -20.43
C ASN A 447 10.22 12.71 -19.45
N VAL A 448 11.17 13.30 -18.73
CA VAL A 448 10.87 14.39 -17.78
C VAL A 448 10.36 15.65 -18.49
N GLU A 449 10.77 15.88 -19.75
CA GLU A 449 10.32 17.04 -20.53
C GLU A 449 8.81 16.98 -20.78
N TYR A 450 8.21 15.80 -20.78
CA TYR A 450 6.77 15.63 -20.96
C TYR A 450 5.96 15.92 -19.70
N ASN A 451 6.60 15.97 -18.52
CA ASN A 451 5.90 16.11 -17.25
C ASN A 451 4.97 17.31 -17.12
N PRO A 452 5.25 18.49 -17.72
CA PRO A 452 4.31 19.62 -17.75
C PRO A 452 2.94 19.29 -18.37
N ARG A 453 2.80 18.22 -19.16
CA ARG A 453 1.52 17.76 -19.71
C ARG A 453 0.65 16.97 -18.73
N TYR A 454 1.18 16.61 -17.56
CA TYR A 454 0.39 16.01 -16.50
C TYR A 454 -0.09 17.10 -15.54
N PRO A 455 -1.39 17.44 -15.54
CA PRO A 455 -1.93 18.41 -14.60
C PRO A 455 -1.63 17.96 -13.17
N PHE A 456 -1.23 18.90 -12.31
CA PHE A 456 -0.95 18.67 -10.88
C PHE A 456 0.29 17.81 -10.57
N LEU A 457 1.10 17.44 -11.56
CA LEU A 457 2.39 16.80 -11.32
C LEU A 457 3.44 17.84 -10.89
N THR A 458 4.05 17.64 -9.72
CA THR A 458 5.20 18.40 -9.25
C THR A 458 6.39 17.47 -9.03
N GLY A 459 7.52 17.73 -9.70
CA GLY A 459 8.71 16.88 -9.65
C GLY A 459 8.64 15.67 -10.59
N LEU A 460 9.15 14.52 -10.12
CA LEU A 460 9.18 13.27 -10.88
C LEU A 460 7.76 12.65 -10.97
N ARG A 461 7.46 12.01 -12.10
CA ARG A 461 6.20 11.30 -12.42
C ARG A 461 5.82 10.24 -11.40
N HIS A 462 6.81 9.59 -10.77
CA HIS A 462 6.56 8.61 -9.73
C HIS A 462 7.47 8.87 -8.51
N PRO A 463 6.95 8.76 -7.27
CA PRO A 463 7.73 9.03 -6.05
C PRO A 463 8.88 8.05 -5.81
N ASP A 464 8.82 6.87 -6.42
CA ASP A 464 9.90 5.86 -6.34
C ASP A 464 10.96 6.03 -7.44
N HIS A 465 10.83 7.03 -8.31
CA HIS A 465 11.90 7.39 -9.24
C HIS A 465 13.03 8.07 -8.48
N ARG A 466 14.26 7.69 -8.82
CA ARG A 466 15.50 8.34 -8.36
C ARG A 466 15.88 9.51 -9.25
N PHE A 467 15.52 9.43 -10.52
CA PHE A 467 15.71 10.46 -11.53
C PHE A 467 14.73 10.24 -12.68
N GLU A 468 14.55 11.24 -13.53
CA GLU A 468 13.94 11.08 -14.86
C GLU A 468 14.77 11.85 -15.86
N TRP A 469 15.13 11.21 -16.96
CA TRP A 469 15.96 11.83 -17.98
C TRP A 469 15.13 12.67 -18.95
N THR A 470 15.75 13.76 -19.40
CA THR A 470 15.41 14.43 -20.65
C THR A 470 15.78 13.54 -21.85
N ARG A 471 15.29 13.87 -23.05
CA ARG A 471 15.69 13.22 -24.30
C ARG A 471 17.19 13.33 -24.56
N ALA A 472 17.78 14.47 -24.25
CA ALA A 472 19.21 14.68 -24.42
C ALA A 472 20.04 13.79 -23.47
N GLU A 473 19.65 13.68 -22.20
CA GLU A 473 20.34 12.82 -21.23
C GLU A 473 20.20 11.35 -21.57
N PHE A 474 19.01 10.90 -21.99
CA PHE A 474 18.80 9.52 -22.42
C PHE A 474 19.57 9.20 -23.70
N ALA A 475 19.60 10.11 -24.69
CA ALA A 475 20.42 9.94 -25.88
C ALA A 475 21.92 9.86 -25.56
N ALA A 476 22.42 10.71 -24.66
CA ALA A 476 23.81 10.67 -24.22
C ALA A 476 24.14 9.36 -23.47
N TRP A 477 23.23 8.89 -22.60
CA TRP A 477 23.37 7.62 -21.89
C TRP A 477 23.41 6.43 -22.86
N THR A 478 22.45 6.34 -23.79
CA THR A 478 22.39 5.25 -24.78
C THR A 478 23.61 5.21 -25.69
N ALA A 479 24.09 6.37 -26.17
CA ALA A 479 25.31 6.46 -26.98
C ALA A 479 26.54 5.95 -26.22
N ARG A 480 26.74 6.40 -24.97
CA ARG A 480 27.87 5.99 -24.13
C ARG A 480 27.85 4.49 -23.82
N VAL A 481 26.68 3.94 -23.47
CA VAL A 481 26.53 2.51 -23.21
C VAL A 481 26.78 1.69 -24.48
N GLY A 482 26.26 2.16 -25.62
CA GLY A 482 26.49 1.55 -26.92
C GLY A 482 27.97 1.46 -27.28
N GLU A 483 28.69 2.57 -27.20
CA GLU A 483 30.14 2.64 -27.45
C GLU A 483 30.93 1.73 -26.51
N ARG A 484 30.63 1.79 -25.20
CA ARG A 484 31.38 1.05 -24.18
C ARG A 484 31.24 -0.47 -24.31
N TYR A 485 30.06 -0.96 -24.67
CA TYR A 485 29.75 -2.39 -24.64
C TYR A 485 29.52 -3.01 -26.03
N GLY A 486 29.68 -2.24 -27.11
CA GLY A 486 29.58 -2.75 -28.49
C GLY A 486 28.14 -2.96 -28.96
N TYR A 487 27.25 -2.03 -28.63
CA TYR A 487 25.86 -2.02 -29.11
C TYR A 487 25.58 -0.77 -29.95
N ARG A 488 24.83 -0.95 -31.04
CA ARG A 488 24.18 0.14 -31.75
C ARG A 488 22.84 0.43 -31.09
N ALA A 489 22.63 1.67 -30.64
CA ALA A 489 21.37 2.10 -30.04
C ALA A 489 20.50 2.87 -31.04
N GLU A 490 19.22 2.54 -31.09
CA GLU A 490 18.17 3.29 -31.79
C GLU A 490 17.17 3.85 -30.75
N LEU A 491 16.81 5.12 -30.87
CA LEU A 491 15.82 5.75 -30.00
C LEU A 491 14.45 5.75 -30.67
N ARG A 492 13.42 5.32 -29.94
CA ARG A 492 12.04 5.29 -30.42
C ARG A 492 11.10 5.99 -29.43
N PRO A 493 10.07 6.71 -29.92
CA PRO A 493 9.06 7.30 -29.07
C PRO A 493 8.01 6.27 -28.64
N VAL A 494 7.44 6.46 -27.44
CA VAL A 494 6.31 5.67 -26.96
C VAL A 494 5.25 6.59 -26.35
N GLY A 495 4.05 6.58 -26.94
CA GLY A 495 2.91 7.38 -26.51
C GLY A 495 2.55 8.49 -27.50
N GLU A 496 1.66 9.38 -27.09
CA GLU A 496 1.27 10.54 -27.91
C GLU A 496 2.39 11.58 -27.85
N GLU A 497 3.06 11.81 -28.99
CA GLU A 497 4.14 12.77 -29.09
C GLU A 497 3.61 14.20 -29.02
N ASP A 498 4.23 14.98 -28.14
CA ASP A 498 4.08 16.41 -28.13
C ASP A 498 5.12 17.07 -29.05
N PRO A 499 4.74 18.04 -29.92
CA PRO A 499 5.68 18.67 -30.85
C PRO A 499 6.88 19.34 -30.19
N GLU A 500 6.74 19.85 -28.96
CA GLU A 500 7.80 20.54 -28.23
C GLU A 500 8.50 19.58 -27.24
N LEU A 501 7.69 18.84 -26.48
CA LEU A 501 8.17 18.06 -25.34
C LEU A 501 8.53 16.60 -25.70
N GLY A 502 8.19 16.14 -26.91
CA GLY A 502 8.43 14.78 -27.38
C GLY A 502 7.45 13.76 -26.80
N PRO A 503 7.79 12.46 -26.76
CA PRO A 503 6.91 11.42 -26.22
C PRO A 503 6.92 11.39 -24.69
N PRO A 504 5.86 10.86 -24.04
CA PRO A 504 5.84 10.67 -22.58
C PRO A 504 6.80 9.58 -22.11
N THR A 505 7.10 8.59 -22.95
CA THR A 505 8.06 7.51 -22.67
C THR A 505 9.09 7.45 -23.79
N GLN A 506 10.35 7.24 -23.41
CA GLN A 506 11.47 7.07 -24.30
C GLN A 506 11.83 5.59 -24.36
N MET A 507 12.18 5.08 -25.54
CA MET A 507 12.66 3.72 -25.72
C MET A 507 14.03 3.72 -26.39
N GLY A 508 14.97 2.97 -25.84
CA GLY A 508 16.27 2.68 -26.44
C GLY A 508 16.34 1.21 -26.84
N VAL A 509 16.54 0.94 -28.12
CA VAL A 509 16.70 -0.39 -28.69
C VAL A 509 18.17 -0.60 -29.03
N PHE A 510 18.85 -1.39 -28.22
CA PHE A 510 20.26 -1.73 -28.40
C PHE A 510 20.37 -3.04 -29.15
N THR A 511 21.17 -3.05 -30.21
CA THR A 511 21.52 -4.26 -30.97
C THR A 511 23.02 -4.45 -30.94
N ARG A 512 23.45 -5.63 -30.50
CA ARG A 512 24.87 -5.95 -30.40
C ARG A 512 25.47 -6.13 -31.78
N ASP A 513 26.60 -5.48 -32.06
CA ASP A 513 27.33 -5.72 -33.29
C ASP A 513 27.97 -7.11 -33.23
N GLN A 514 27.50 -8.06 -34.04
CA GLN A 514 28.00 -9.45 -34.05
C GLN A 514 29.42 -9.62 -34.64
N ARG A 515 30.17 -8.53 -34.84
CA ARG A 515 31.49 -8.52 -35.47
C ARG A 515 32.67 -8.37 -34.49
N SER A 516 32.42 -8.33 -33.18
CA SER A 516 33.44 -8.14 -32.14
C SER A 516 33.57 -9.31 -31.18
#